data_AF-A0A1V5E5T0-F1
#
_entry.id   AF-A0A1V5E5T0-F1
#
_cell.length_a   1.000
_cell.length_b   1.000
_cell.length_c   1.000
_cell.angle_alpha   90.00
_cell.angle_beta   90.00
_cell.angle_gamma   90.00
#
_symmetry.space_group_name_H-M   'P 1'
#
loop_
_entity.id
_entity.type
_entity.pdbx_description
1 polymer ?
#
loop_
_entity_poly.entity_id
_entity_poly.type
_entity_poly.pdbx_seq_one_letter_code
_entity_poly.pdbx_strand_id
1 'polypeptide(L)'
;MSILNCSRCGTEVSNESGACPQCGNPVRPPSFREKYRYLVGIAILSICVLTFLIAYTLLYNVNLASKSPKRDISEDTSIEAVKVSQKFIMRKLKAPWTAKFPLPSQTKVIKGEDNQYTVNSYVEAQDWNGIIQRKSYECVVRYEPEKGRWYLVKHTIEK
;
A
#
# COMPACT_ATOMS: atom_id res chain seq x y z
N MET A 1 21.33 -54.90 -1.87
CA MET A 1 21.82 -55.66 -0.70
C MET A 1 22.99 -54.90 -0.14
N SER A 2 22.90 -54.38 1.09
CA SER A 2 24.03 -53.71 1.75
C SER A 2 24.62 -54.64 2.80
N ILE A 3 25.92 -54.88 2.69
CA ILE A 3 26.68 -55.71 3.62
C ILE A 3 27.26 -54.81 4.70
N LEU A 4 27.23 -55.27 5.95
CA LEU A 4 27.84 -54.58 7.08
C LEU A 4 28.76 -55.54 7.84
N ASN A 5 29.79 -55.00 8.48
CA ASN A 5 30.76 -55.79 9.23
C ASN A 5 30.29 -55.98 10.67
N CYS A 6 30.33 -57.22 11.17
CA CYS A 6 30.01 -57.50 12.56
C CYS A 6 30.98 -56.78 13.50
N SER A 7 30.45 -55.96 14.42
CA SER A 7 31.25 -55.19 15.38
C SER A 7 32.06 -56.02 16.37
N ARG A 8 31.82 -57.34 16.44
CA ARG A 8 32.49 -58.24 17.38
C ARG A 8 33.52 -59.15 16.72
N CYS A 9 33.15 -59.83 15.63
CA CYS A 9 34.03 -60.80 14.96
C CYS A 9 34.55 -60.34 13.59
N GLY A 10 34.09 -59.19 13.08
CA GLY A 10 34.54 -58.63 11.81
C GLY A 10 33.98 -59.31 10.55
N THR A 11 33.19 -60.38 10.69
CA THR A 11 32.60 -61.09 9.54
C THR A 11 31.58 -60.22 8.82
N GLU A 12 31.59 -60.28 7.49
CA GLU A 12 30.57 -59.67 6.63
C GLU A 12 29.21 -60.34 6.85
N VAL A 13 28.21 -59.53 7.18
CA VAL A 13 26.84 -59.98 7.44
C VAL A 13 25.85 -59.10 6.69
N SER A 14 24.75 -59.70 6.25
CA SER A 14 23.66 -58.93 5.62
C SER A 14 23.02 -58.00 6.64
N ASN A 15 22.64 -56.80 6.21
CA ASN A 15 21.94 -55.82 7.04
C ASN A 15 20.51 -56.23 7.42
N GLU A 16 19.99 -57.31 6.84
CA GLU A 16 18.68 -57.91 7.14
C GLU A 16 18.76 -59.05 8.16
N SER A 17 19.98 -59.54 8.47
CA SER A 17 20.17 -60.61 9.46
C SER A 17 20.03 -60.03 10.87
N GLY A 18 19.10 -60.55 11.68
CA GLY A 18 18.90 -60.08 13.06
C GLY A 18 20.06 -60.36 14.03
N ALA A 19 20.91 -61.35 13.71
CA ALA A 19 22.11 -61.69 14.47
C ALA A 19 23.20 -62.26 13.54
N CYS A 20 24.46 -62.12 13.98
CA CYS A 20 25.62 -62.68 13.27
C CYS A 20 25.63 -64.22 13.40
N PRO A 21 25.71 -64.99 12.29
CA PRO A 21 25.71 -66.45 12.34
C PRO A 21 27.00 -67.03 12.95
N GLN A 22 28.09 -66.26 12.96
CA GLN A 22 29.42 -66.74 13.38
C GLN A 22 29.64 -66.57 14.89
N CYS A 23 29.15 -65.48 15.48
CA CYS A 23 29.37 -65.17 16.91
C CYS A 23 28.11 -64.89 17.71
N GLY A 24 26.93 -64.93 17.09
CA GLY A 24 25.63 -64.68 17.74
C GLY A 24 25.36 -63.23 18.14
N ASN A 25 26.26 -62.29 17.84
CA ASN A 25 26.08 -60.88 18.20
C ASN A 25 24.88 -60.27 17.44
N PRO A 26 23.94 -59.58 18.10
CA PRO A 26 22.79 -58.97 17.42
C PRO A 26 23.25 -57.89 16.45
N VAL A 27 22.68 -57.90 15.26
CA VAL A 27 22.95 -56.93 14.21
C VAL A 27 21.73 -56.02 14.13
N ARG A 28 21.85 -54.80 14.64
CA ARG A 28 20.78 -53.80 14.55
C ARG A 28 21.01 -52.94 13.30
N PRO A 29 20.11 -52.92 12.32
CA PRO A 29 20.22 -51.99 11.20
C PRO A 29 20.12 -50.55 11.72
N PRO A 30 20.83 -49.58 11.10
CA PRO A 30 20.71 -48.18 11.47
C PRO A 30 19.27 -47.72 11.26
N SER A 31 18.64 -47.15 12.30
CA SER A 31 17.23 -46.77 12.23
C SER A 31 17.03 -45.62 11.25
N PHE A 32 16.19 -45.83 10.23
CA PHE A 32 15.87 -44.84 9.19
C PHE A 32 15.20 -43.55 9.75
N ARG A 33 14.78 -43.61 11.02
CA ARG A 33 13.95 -42.62 11.71
C ARG A 33 14.66 -41.30 12.00
N GLU A 34 15.98 -41.30 12.17
CA GLU A 34 16.72 -40.07 12.52
C GLU A 34 16.92 -39.14 11.32
N LYS A 35 17.23 -39.69 10.14
CA LYS A 35 17.39 -38.89 8.91
C LYS A 35 16.06 -38.31 8.43
N TYR A 36 14.96 -39.05 8.59
CA TYR A 36 13.64 -38.60 8.20
C TYR A 36 13.12 -37.43 9.07
N ARG A 37 13.47 -37.39 10.36
CA ARG A 37 13.11 -36.26 11.24
C ARG A 37 13.74 -34.95 10.80
N TYR A 38 15.00 -34.99 10.36
CA TYR A 38 15.70 -33.80 9.85
C TYR A 38 15.11 -33.31 8.52
N LEU A 39 14.81 -34.24 7.59
CA LEU A 39 14.17 -33.92 6.32
C LEU A 39 12.77 -33.33 6.50
N VAL A 40 11.96 -33.89 7.42
CA VAL A 40 10.64 -33.34 7.77
C VAL A 40 10.76 -31.95 8.40
N GLY A 41 11.76 -31.74 9.26
CA GLY A 41 12.02 -30.42 9.86
C GLY A 41 12.35 -29.35 8.82
N ILE A 42 13.21 -29.67 7.84
CA ILE A 42 13.54 -28.77 6.74
C ILE A 42 12.32 -28.48 5.86
N ALA A 43 11.51 -29.51 5.56
CA ALA A 43 10.30 -29.34 4.76
C ALA A 43 9.26 -28.44 5.45
N ILE A 44 9.12 -28.54 6.77
CA ILE A 44 8.21 -27.66 7.54
C ILE A 44 8.73 -26.22 7.54
N LEU A 45 10.04 -26.03 7.75
CA LEU A 45 10.67 -24.71 7.73
C LEU A 45 10.52 -24.04 6.36
N SER A 46 10.75 -24.78 5.26
CA SER A 46 10.60 -24.22 3.91
C SER A 46 9.16 -23.84 3.61
N ILE A 47 8.18 -24.63 4.04
CA ILE A 47 6.75 -24.30 3.93
C ILE A 47 6.41 -23.04 4.73
N CYS A 48 6.89 -22.93 5.98
CA CYS A 48 6.66 -21.74 6.82
C CYS A 48 7.26 -20.46 6.23
N VAL A 49 8.45 -20.54 5.62
CA VAL A 49 9.06 -19.39 4.94
C VAL A 49 8.26 -19.02 3.69
N LEU A 50 7.82 -20.00 2.91
CA LEU A 50 7.01 -19.74 1.71
C LEU A 50 5.66 -19.10 2.05
N THR A 51 4.98 -19.59 3.09
CA THR A 51 3.70 -19.02 3.54
C THR A 51 3.87 -17.61 4.11
N PHE A 52 4.96 -17.33 4.81
CA PHE A 52 5.27 -15.98 5.31
C PHE A 52 5.53 -15.00 4.16
N LEU A 53 6.29 -15.39 3.13
CA LEU A 53 6.54 -14.55 1.95
C LEU A 53 5.25 -14.28 1.15
N ILE A 54 4.38 -15.28 1.03
CA ILE A 54 3.06 -15.11 0.39
C ILE A 54 2.17 -14.19 1.23
N ALA A 55 2.11 -14.39 2.55
CA ALA A 55 1.33 -13.53 3.43
C ALA A 55 1.86 -12.08 3.42
N TYR A 56 3.19 -11.90 3.44
CA TYR A 56 3.82 -10.59 3.35
C TYR A 56 3.49 -9.91 2.02
N THR A 57 3.63 -10.60 0.90
CA THR A 57 3.25 -10.03 -0.41
C THR A 57 1.76 -9.72 -0.48
N LEU A 58 0.87 -10.58 0.02
CA LEU A 58 -0.57 -10.27 0.10
C LEU A 58 -0.86 -9.07 1.00
N LEU A 59 -0.27 -8.97 2.18
CA LEU A 59 -0.49 -7.86 3.12
C LEU A 59 0.08 -6.52 2.60
N TYR A 60 1.23 -6.53 1.93
CA TYR A 60 1.80 -5.34 1.31
C TYR A 60 1.01 -4.91 0.07
N ASN A 61 0.51 -5.86 -0.73
CA ASN A 61 -0.34 -5.54 -1.88
C ASN A 61 -1.77 -5.14 -1.47
N VAL A 62 -2.27 -5.61 -0.32
CA VAL A 62 -3.58 -5.18 0.24
C VAL A 62 -3.54 -3.72 0.71
N ASN A 63 -2.38 -3.17 1.08
CA ASN A 63 -2.22 -1.73 1.34
C ASN A 63 -2.32 -0.85 0.07
N LEU A 64 -2.30 -1.43 -1.12
CA LEU A 64 -2.65 -0.73 -2.38
C LEU A 64 -4.12 -0.90 -2.74
N ALA A 65 -4.80 -1.90 -2.17
CA ALA A 65 -6.23 -2.17 -2.38
C ALA A 65 -7.16 -1.47 -1.36
N SER A 66 -6.61 -0.74 -0.38
CA SER A 66 -7.37 0.14 0.52
C SER A 66 -7.42 1.59 0.03
N LYS A 67 -7.57 1.81 -1.29
CA LYS A 67 -8.10 3.07 -1.82
C LYS A 67 -9.48 2.83 -2.40
N SER A 68 -10.46 2.99 -1.50
CA SER A 68 -11.81 3.49 -1.76
C SER A 68 -12.74 2.60 -2.61
N PRO A 69 -13.99 2.36 -2.15
CA PRO A 69 -15.05 1.98 -3.07
C PRO A 69 -15.15 3.04 -4.17
N LYS A 70 -15.37 2.57 -5.40
CA LYS A 70 -15.81 3.30 -6.59
C LYS A 70 -16.27 4.74 -6.29
N ARG A 71 -15.35 5.70 -6.24
CA ARG A 71 -15.66 7.14 -6.26
C ARG A 71 -15.65 7.54 -7.72
N ASP A 72 -16.76 8.09 -8.19
CA ASP A 72 -16.89 8.56 -9.56
C ASP A 72 -15.76 9.54 -9.88
N ILE A 73 -15.14 9.37 -11.04
CA ILE A 73 -14.02 10.20 -11.54
C ILE A 73 -14.39 11.70 -11.57
N SER A 74 -15.68 12.02 -11.60
CA SER A 74 -16.24 13.37 -11.51
C SER A 74 -16.05 14.03 -10.14
N GLU A 75 -16.08 13.27 -9.04
CA GLU A 75 -15.96 13.78 -7.67
C GLU A 75 -14.51 14.18 -7.36
N ASP A 76 -13.53 13.40 -7.82
CA ASP A 76 -12.12 13.71 -7.57
C ASP A 76 -11.71 15.01 -8.30
N THR A 77 -12.19 15.16 -9.54
CA THR A 77 -11.89 16.35 -10.35
C THR A 77 -12.52 17.63 -9.78
N SER A 78 -13.72 17.54 -9.17
CA SER A 78 -14.35 18.70 -8.53
C SER A 78 -13.62 19.11 -7.25
N ILE A 79 -13.15 18.14 -6.45
CA ILE A 79 -12.33 18.39 -5.26
C ILE A 79 -10.99 19.04 -5.66
N GLU A 80 -10.37 18.56 -6.74
CA GLU A 80 -9.17 19.18 -7.30
C GLU A 80 -9.42 20.62 -7.77
N ALA A 81 -10.53 20.87 -8.46
CA ALA A 81 -10.92 22.22 -8.87
C ALA A 81 -10.99 23.18 -7.68
N VAL A 82 -11.57 22.75 -6.55
CA VAL A 82 -11.63 23.56 -5.31
C VAL A 82 -10.24 23.83 -4.75
N LYS A 83 -9.38 22.81 -4.66
CA LYS A 83 -8.01 23.00 -4.14
C LYS A 83 -7.21 23.97 -5.00
N VAL A 84 -7.37 23.86 -6.32
CA VAL A 84 -6.70 24.73 -7.29
C VAL A 84 -7.25 26.15 -7.22
N SER A 85 -8.57 26.32 -7.12
CA SER A 85 -9.18 27.63 -6.96
C SER A 85 -8.71 28.33 -5.68
N GLN A 86 -8.66 27.61 -4.55
CA GLN A 86 -8.13 28.13 -3.29
C GLN A 86 -6.68 28.63 -3.44
N LYS A 87 -5.82 27.87 -4.15
CA LYS A 87 -4.45 28.32 -4.44
C LYS A 87 -4.41 29.59 -5.30
N PHE A 88 -5.27 29.72 -6.29
CA PHE A 88 -5.33 30.93 -7.12
C PHE A 88 -5.81 32.14 -6.33
N ILE A 89 -6.88 31.98 -5.54
CA ILE A 89 -7.42 33.05 -4.70
C ILE A 89 -6.40 33.46 -3.64
N MET A 90 -5.76 32.50 -2.96
CA MET A 90 -4.74 32.77 -1.94
C MET A 90 -3.61 33.68 -2.45
N ARG A 91 -3.16 33.48 -3.70
CA ARG A 91 -2.12 34.31 -4.34
C ARG A 91 -2.57 35.74 -4.65
N LYS A 92 -3.88 36.01 -4.66
CA LYS A 92 -4.46 37.34 -4.90
C LYS A 92 -4.77 38.11 -3.62
N LEU A 93 -4.71 37.46 -2.45
CA LEU A 93 -4.95 38.09 -1.17
C LEU A 93 -3.77 38.96 -0.74
N LYS A 94 -4.04 39.96 0.09
CA LYS A 94 -3.02 40.87 0.65
C LYS A 94 -2.10 40.18 1.65
N ALA A 95 -2.65 39.28 2.47
CA ALA A 95 -1.91 38.47 3.43
C ALA A 95 -2.18 36.96 3.21
N PRO A 96 -1.54 36.33 2.20
CA PRO A 96 -1.85 34.96 1.77
C PRO A 96 -1.76 33.90 2.88
N TRP A 97 -0.80 34.03 3.80
CA TRP A 97 -0.56 33.06 4.88
C TRP A 97 -1.63 33.08 5.98
N THR A 98 -2.47 34.12 6.02
CA THR A 98 -3.58 34.24 6.98
C THR A 98 -4.88 33.64 6.44
N ALA A 99 -4.89 33.24 5.16
CA ALA A 99 -6.09 32.81 4.47
C ALA A 99 -6.61 31.47 5.01
N LYS A 100 -7.87 31.47 5.45
CA LYS A 100 -8.62 30.28 5.85
C LYS A 100 -9.75 30.04 4.86
N PHE A 101 -9.76 28.84 4.30
CA PHE A 101 -10.78 28.39 3.36
C PHE A 101 -11.61 27.26 3.97
N PRO A 102 -12.89 27.11 3.59
CA PRO A 102 -13.70 25.97 3.99
C PRO A 102 -13.19 24.67 3.37
N LEU A 103 -13.67 23.55 3.92
CA LEU A 103 -13.39 22.22 3.36
C LEU A 103 -13.98 22.08 1.95
N PRO A 104 -13.36 21.28 1.06
CA PRO A 104 -13.89 21.04 -0.29
C PRO A 104 -15.33 20.52 -0.30
N SER A 105 -15.69 19.65 0.67
CA SER A 105 -17.05 19.11 0.82
C SER A 105 -18.11 20.15 1.20
N GLN A 106 -17.69 21.33 1.68
CA GLN A 106 -18.58 22.44 2.05
C GLN A 106 -18.65 23.51 0.95
N THR A 107 -17.94 23.31 -0.16
CA THR A 107 -17.83 24.29 -1.24
C THR A 107 -18.73 23.90 -2.40
N LYS A 108 -19.46 24.88 -2.95
CA LYS A 108 -20.31 24.66 -4.12
C LYS A 108 -19.46 24.71 -5.39
N VAL A 109 -19.45 23.61 -6.13
CA VAL A 109 -18.79 23.50 -7.44
C VAL A 109 -19.84 23.27 -8.52
N ILE A 110 -19.81 24.09 -9.56
CA ILE A 110 -20.66 23.93 -10.74
C ILE A 110 -19.76 23.51 -11.89
N LYS A 111 -20.00 22.33 -12.45
CA LYS A 111 -19.29 21.86 -13.65
C LYS A 111 -19.97 22.49 -14.87
N GLY A 112 -19.20 23.26 -15.65
CA GLY A 112 -19.61 23.83 -16.92
C GLY A 112 -19.16 22.98 -18.11
N GLU A 113 -19.31 23.56 -19.29
CA GLU A 113 -18.80 23.00 -20.55
C GLU A 113 -17.25 23.16 -20.62
N ASP A 114 -16.60 22.44 -21.54
CA ASP A 114 -15.15 22.51 -21.80
C ASP A 114 -14.23 22.28 -20.59
N ASN A 115 -14.59 21.35 -19.70
CA ASN A 115 -13.84 21.07 -18.46
C ASN A 115 -13.64 22.32 -17.59
N GLN A 116 -14.59 23.26 -17.63
CA GLN A 116 -14.62 24.41 -16.74
C GLN A 116 -15.37 24.08 -15.45
N TYR A 117 -14.86 24.61 -14.35
CA TYR A 117 -15.40 24.43 -13.02
C TYR A 117 -15.51 25.80 -12.36
N THR A 118 -16.74 26.17 -12.00
CA THR A 118 -17.02 27.39 -11.26
C THR A 118 -17.14 27.05 -9.79
N VAL A 119 -16.19 27.54 -9.00
CA VAL A 119 -16.11 27.34 -7.56
C VAL A 119 -16.63 28.60 -6.86
N ASN A 120 -17.71 28.45 -6.10
CA ASN A 120 -18.30 29.51 -5.29
C ASN A 120 -18.09 29.18 -3.81
N SER A 121 -17.32 30.03 -3.13
CA SER A 121 -16.93 29.80 -1.74
C SER A 121 -16.61 31.12 -1.03
N TYR A 122 -16.10 31.03 0.19
CA TYR A 122 -15.61 32.18 0.93
C TYR A 122 -14.16 31.97 1.39
N VAL A 123 -13.49 33.08 1.69
CA VAL A 123 -12.17 33.09 2.30
C VAL A 123 -12.14 34.09 3.44
N GLU A 124 -11.53 33.69 4.55
CA GLU A 124 -11.22 34.59 5.65
C GLU A 124 -9.75 34.95 5.58
N ALA A 125 -9.42 36.22 5.46
CA ALA A 125 -8.03 36.67 5.40
C ALA A 125 -7.87 38.05 6.04
N GLN A 126 -6.66 38.33 6.48
CA GLN A 126 -6.29 39.60 7.08
C GLN A 126 -6.15 40.69 6.01
N ASP A 127 -6.68 41.89 6.28
CA ASP A 127 -6.47 43.08 5.46
C ASP A 127 -5.19 43.85 5.86
N TRP A 128 -4.97 45.03 5.27
CA TRP A 128 -3.81 45.87 5.57
C TRP A 128 -3.83 46.44 7.00
N ASN A 129 -5.00 46.49 7.64
CA ASN A 129 -5.19 46.96 9.01
C ASN A 129 -5.02 45.85 10.05
N GLY A 130 -4.82 44.62 9.59
CA GLY A 130 -4.71 43.49 10.50
C GLY A 130 -6.05 42.88 10.90
N ILE A 131 -7.16 43.28 10.27
CA ILE A 131 -8.50 42.77 10.59
C ILE A 131 -8.81 41.57 9.70
N ILE A 132 -9.32 40.48 10.30
CA ILE A 132 -9.77 39.30 9.57
C ILE A 132 -11.15 39.60 8.97
N GLN A 133 -11.27 39.52 7.65
CA GLN A 133 -12.53 39.70 6.93
C GLN A 133 -12.88 38.43 6.15
N ARG A 134 -14.16 38.02 6.23
CA ARG A 134 -14.72 36.97 5.38
C ARG A 134 -15.23 37.60 4.09
N LYS A 135 -14.74 37.13 2.94
CA LYS A 135 -15.14 37.60 1.61
C LYS A 135 -15.57 36.42 0.76
N SER A 136 -16.71 36.54 0.08
CA SER A 136 -17.10 35.53 -0.90
C SER A 136 -16.26 35.68 -2.16
N TYR A 137 -16.02 34.57 -2.84
CA TYR A 137 -15.34 34.58 -4.11
C TYR A 137 -15.97 33.59 -5.09
N GLU A 138 -15.89 33.96 -6.36
CA GLU A 138 -16.16 33.10 -7.52
C GLU A 138 -14.83 32.86 -8.23
N CYS A 139 -14.49 31.61 -8.48
CA CYS A 139 -13.30 31.24 -9.23
C CYS A 139 -13.64 30.22 -10.31
N VAL A 140 -13.38 30.59 -11.56
CA VAL A 140 -13.58 29.72 -12.72
C VAL A 140 -12.22 29.16 -13.14
N VAL A 141 -12.09 27.84 -13.10
CA VAL A 141 -10.87 27.12 -13.48
C VAL A 141 -11.18 26.13 -14.59
N ARG A 142 -10.24 25.94 -15.52
CA ARG A 142 -10.37 24.98 -16.62
C ARG A 142 -9.30 23.91 -16.52
N TYR A 143 -9.69 22.65 -16.64
CA TYR A 143 -8.76 21.53 -16.70
C TYR A 143 -8.45 21.16 -18.15
N GLU A 144 -7.16 21.10 -18.51
CA GLU A 144 -6.70 20.63 -19.81
C GLU A 144 -6.11 19.22 -19.65
N PRO A 145 -6.87 18.15 -19.97
CA PRO A 145 -6.44 16.78 -19.71
C PRO A 145 -5.19 16.39 -20.52
N GLU A 146 -5.01 16.95 -21.72
CA GLU A 146 -3.86 16.69 -22.59
C GLU A 146 -2.53 17.12 -21.94
N LYS A 147 -2.54 18.22 -21.20
CA LYS A 147 -1.35 18.77 -20.52
C LYS A 147 -1.29 18.43 -19.04
N GLY A 148 -2.37 17.87 -18.48
CA GLY A 148 -2.51 17.63 -17.04
C GLY A 148 -2.40 18.91 -16.21
N ARG A 149 -2.91 20.04 -16.72
CA ARG A 149 -2.76 21.36 -16.09
C ARG A 149 -4.09 22.07 -15.91
N TRP A 150 -4.15 22.88 -14.85
CA TRP A 150 -5.28 23.75 -14.54
C TRP A 150 -4.96 25.19 -14.88
N TYR A 151 -5.94 25.87 -15.48
CA TYR A 151 -5.84 27.26 -15.88
C TYR A 151 -6.89 28.10 -15.17
N LEU A 152 -6.47 29.27 -14.68
CA LEU A 152 -7.40 30.26 -14.16
C LEU A 152 -8.08 30.96 -15.33
N VAL A 153 -9.39 30.83 -15.44
CA VAL A 153 -10.19 31.52 -16.48
C VAL A 153 -10.64 32.87 -15.96
N LYS A 154 -11.25 32.89 -14.77
CA LYS A 154 -11.79 34.10 -14.14
C LYS A 154 -11.74 33.97 -12.62
N HIS A 155 -11.58 35.10 -11.94
CA HIS A 155 -11.78 35.18 -10.50
C HIS A 155 -12.47 36.50 -10.14
N THR A 156 -13.33 36.44 -9.13
CA THR A 156 -14.00 37.59 -8.53
C THR A 156 -13.93 37.42 -7.02
N ILE A 157 -13.46 38.42 -6.30
CA ILE A 157 -13.47 38.45 -4.82
C ILE A 157 -14.29 39.67 -4.44
N GLU A 158 -15.28 39.50 -3.56
CA GLU A 158 -16.05 40.63 -3.02
C GLU A 158 -15.12 41.65 -2.35
N LYS A 159 -15.45 42.93 -2.47
CA LYS A 159 -14.61 44.01 -1.94
C LYS A 159 -14.78 44.18 -0.45
#